data_AF-A0A6P7FZG6-F1
#
_entry.id   AF-A0A6P7FZG6-F1
#
_cell.length_a   1.000
_cell.length_b   1.000
_cell.length_c   1.000
_cell.angle_alpha   90.00
_cell.angle_beta   90.00
_cell.angle_gamma   90.00
#
_symmetry.space_group_name_H-M   'P 1'
#
loop_
_entity.id
_entity.type
_entity.pdbx_description
1 polymer ?
#
loop_
_entity_poly.entity_id
_entity_poly.type
_entity_poly.pdbx_seq_one_letter_code
_entity_poly.pdbx_strand_id
1 'polypeptide(L)'
;MECGQLFTSFDEFKNILKEYEKDKRQKFVIKGSRSIKIAEKILNRKLKEDLKYYEIQYICVHGGAVRRRGKGIRKTRTYKMNCPALIKLRATKTGDFLQIKQLVEKHENHEMSEVSVICIFFCILLYRTIASCKKNSDFTFSRRFESP
;
A
#
# COMPACT_ATOMS: atom_id res chain seq x y z
N MET A 1 5.44 18.54 -2.57
CA MET A 1 4.13 17.90 -2.31
C MET A 1 3.65 18.44 -0.99
N GLU A 2 2.47 19.05 -0.93
CA GLU A 2 2.01 19.81 0.25
C GLU A 2 0.53 19.53 0.57
N CYS A 3 0.13 19.78 1.82
CA CYS A 3 -1.27 19.71 2.23
C CYS A 3 -2.11 20.71 1.44
N GLY A 4 -3.23 20.27 0.87
CA GLY A 4 -4.15 21.12 0.12
C GLY A 4 -3.98 21.09 -1.40
N GLN A 5 -2.89 20.53 -1.92
CA GLN A 5 -2.65 20.41 -3.37
C GLN A 5 -3.76 19.59 -4.05
N LEU A 6 -4.17 20.06 -5.23
CA LEU A 6 -5.24 19.49 -6.05
C LEU A 6 -4.65 18.80 -7.29
N PHE A 7 -5.21 17.65 -7.65
CA PHE A 7 -4.86 16.90 -8.86
C PHE A 7 -6.11 16.63 -9.69
N THR A 8 -5.98 16.69 -11.02
CA THR A 8 -7.11 16.48 -11.92
C THR A 8 -7.32 15.00 -12.24
N SER A 9 -6.23 14.22 -12.17
CA SER A 9 -6.23 12.77 -12.40
C SER A 9 -5.42 12.03 -11.35
N PHE A 10 -5.77 10.76 -11.15
CA PHE A 10 -4.98 9.86 -10.30
C PHE A 10 -3.58 9.61 -10.86
N ASP A 11 -3.41 9.63 -12.19
CA ASP A 11 -2.12 9.35 -12.82
C ASP A 11 -1.11 10.50 -12.61
N GLU A 12 -1.57 11.74 -12.61
CA GLU A 12 -0.76 12.91 -12.24
C GLU A 12 -0.21 12.76 -10.83
N PHE A 13 -1.10 12.47 -9.87
CA PHE A 13 -0.71 12.21 -8.49
C PHE A 13 0.31 11.06 -8.39
N LYS A 14 0.10 9.98 -9.14
CA LYS A 14 0.97 8.81 -9.11
C LYS A 14 2.38 9.12 -9.62
N ASN A 15 2.51 9.98 -10.63
CA ASN A 15 3.82 10.39 -11.14
C ASN A 15 4.55 11.27 -10.13
N ILE A 16 3.87 12.26 -9.55
CA ILE A 16 4.43 13.13 -8.50
C ILE A 16 4.82 12.30 -7.27
N LEU A 17 4.00 11.31 -6.90
CA LEU A 17 4.33 10.41 -5.79
C LEU A 17 5.61 9.61 -6.07
N LYS A 18 5.83 9.14 -7.30
CA LYS A 18 7.07 8.41 -7.66
C LYS A 18 8.31 9.29 -7.56
N GLU A 19 8.23 10.53 -8.02
CA GLU A 19 9.31 11.52 -7.90
C GLU A 19 9.60 11.79 -6.42
N TYR A 20 8.54 12.05 -5.65
CA TYR A 20 8.63 12.26 -4.21
C TYR A 20 9.23 11.06 -3.44
N GLU A 21 8.89 9.83 -3.83
CA GLU A 21 9.49 8.60 -3.29
C GLU A 21 10.99 8.51 -3.62
N LYS A 22 11.38 8.94 -4.82
CA LYS A 22 12.78 8.91 -5.28
C LYS A 22 13.61 9.94 -4.54
N ASP A 23 13.14 11.19 -4.46
CA ASP A 23 13.87 12.31 -3.88
C ASP A 23 14.08 12.13 -2.37
N LYS A 24 13.02 11.73 -1.67
CA LYS A 24 13.08 11.50 -0.20
C LYS A 24 13.47 10.08 0.18
N ARG A 25 13.82 9.24 -0.81
CA ARG A 25 14.21 7.82 -0.65
C ARG A 25 13.24 7.02 0.23
N GLN A 26 11.94 7.31 0.06
CA GLN A 26 10.88 6.71 0.85
C GLN A 26 9.93 5.89 0.00
N LYS A 27 9.32 4.87 0.60
CA LYS A 27 8.33 4.04 -0.07
C LYS A 27 7.00 4.11 0.65
N PHE A 28 5.95 4.39 -0.10
CA PHE A 28 4.59 4.40 0.38
C PHE A 28 3.81 3.21 -0.17
N VAL A 29 2.95 2.63 0.68
CA VAL A 29 2.04 1.54 0.34
C VAL A 29 0.61 1.94 0.65
N ILE A 30 -0.33 1.43 -0.13
CA ILE A 30 -1.75 1.68 0.07
C ILE A 30 -2.20 0.91 1.32
N LYS A 31 -2.65 1.64 2.34
CA LYS A 31 -3.28 1.07 3.55
C LYS A 31 -4.74 0.76 3.32
N GLY A 32 -5.44 1.64 2.62
CA GLY A 32 -6.86 1.54 2.37
C GLY A 32 -7.28 2.48 1.26
N SER A 33 -8.30 2.08 0.52
CA SER A 33 -8.88 2.87 -0.56
C SER A 33 -10.39 2.71 -0.57
N ARG A 34 -11.07 3.77 -1.02
CA ARG A 34 -12.51 3.80 -1.29
C ARG A 34 -12.67 4.22 -2.74
N SER A 35 -13.28 3.36 -3.54
CA SER A 35 -13.52 3.65 -4.95
C SER A 35 -14.65 4.68 -5.12
N ILE A 36 -14.62 5.37 -6.25
CA ILE A 36 -15.64 6.36 -6.62
C ILE A 36 -17.01 5.70 -6.74
N LYS A 37 -17.10 4.54 -7.40
CA LYS A 37 -18.36 3.78 -7.58
C LYS A 37 -19.10 3.52 -6.27
N ILE A 38 -18.37 3.28 -5.17
CA ILE A 38 -18.99 3.08 -3.84
C ILE A 38 -19.43 4.43 -3.28
N ALA A 39 -18.59 5.46 -3.41
CA ALA A 39 -18.89 6.79 -2.90
C ALA A 39 -20.08 7.44 -3.61
N GLU A 40 -20.22 7.29 -4.93
CA GLU A 40 -21.36 7.82 -5.71
C GLU A 40 -22.69 7.25 -5.24
N LYS A 41 -22.75 5.94 -4.95
CA LYS A 41 -23.97 5.29 -4.41
C LYS A 41 -24.36 5.81 -3.03
N ILE A 42 -23.38 6.22 -2.22
CA ILE A 42 -23.62 6.71 -0.86
C ILE A 42 -23.97 8.20 -0.87
N LEU A 43 -23.30 8.98 -1.74
CA LEU A 43 -23.38 10.44 -1.76
C LEU A 43 -24.40 10.97 -2.79
N ASN A 44 -24.97 10.12 -3.64
CA ASN A 44 -25.91 10.46 -4.70
C ASN A 44 -25.45 11.64 -5.59
N ARG A 45 -24.15 11.69 -5.88
CA ARG A 45 -23.53 12.73 -6.70
C ARG A 45 -22.56 12.10 -7.69
N LYS A 46 -22.41 12.72 -8.86
CA LYS A 46 -21.45 12.27 -9.89
C LYS A 46 -20.05 12.74 -9.51
N LEU A 47 -19.09 11.83 -9.65
CA LEU A 47 -17.67 12.06 -9.41
C LEU A 47 -16.94 11.78 -10.73
N LYS A 48 -15.85 12.52 -11.00
CA LYS A 48 -15.07 12.31 -12.22
C LYS A 48 -14.42 10.92 -12.19
N GLU A 49 -14.68 10.09 -13.20
CA GLU A 49 -14.18 8.71 -13.24
C GLU A 49 -12.64 8.62 -13.26
N ASP A 50 -11.97 9.63 -13.83
CA ASP A 50 -10.51 9.77 -13.91
C ASP A 50 -9.81 9.72 -12.54
N LEU A 51 -10.51 10.12 -11.47
CA LEU A 51 -9.94 10.15 -10.13
C LEU A 51 -9.78 8.73 -9.54
N LYS A 52 -10.51 7.72 -10.05
CA LYS A 52 -10.55 6.31 -9.63
C LYS A 52 -10.96 6.02 -8.17
N TYR A 53 -10.48 6.81 -7.22
CA TYR A 53 -10.68 6.69 -5.79
C TYR A 53 -11.29 7.97 -5.22
N TYR A 54 -12.29 7.80 -4.35
CA TYR A 54 -12.86 8.90 -3.56
C TYR A 54 -11.96 9.25 -2.37
N GLU A 55 -11.36 8.25 -1.75
CA GLU A 55 -10.44 8.42 -0.63
C GLU A 55 -9.37 7.33 -0.71
N ILE A 56 -8.11 7.70 -0.55
CA ILE A 56 -7.01 6.74 -0.52
C ILE A 56 -5.98 7.16 0.52
N GLN A 57 -5.54 6.19 1.30
CA GLN A 57 -4.55 6.37 2.33
C GLN A 57 -3.29 5.58 1.99
N TYR A 58 -2.19 6.31 1.87
CA TYR A 58 -0.85 5.78 1.79
C TYR A 58 -0.17 5.87 3.15
N ILE A 59 0.64 4.87 3.46
CA ILE A 59 1.48 4.83 4.66
C ILE A 59 2.89 4.42 4.25
N CYS A 60 3.88 4.78 5.05
CA CYS A 60 5.21 4.21 4.89
C CYS A 60 5.14 2.68 4.95
N VAL A 61 6.04 1.99 4.24
CA VAL A 61 6.20 0.53 4.31
C VAL A 61 6.41 0.02 5.75
N HIS A 62 7.13 0.81 6.56
CA HIS A 62 7.34 0.54 7.99
C HIS A 62 6.13 0.94 8.86
N GLY A 63 5.10 1.51 8.25
CA GLY A 63 3.89 1.98 8.91
C GLY A 63 2.93 0.86 9.32
N GLY A 64 2.18 1.17 10.38
CA GLY A 64 1.12 0.32 10.91
C GLY A 64 1.60 -0.86 11.75
N ALA A 65 0.64 -1.53 12.39
CA ALA A 65 0.91 -2.60 13.34
C ALA A 65 0.83 -3.99 12.70
N VAL A 66 1.58 -4.93 13.28
CA VAL A 66 1.46 -6.36 12.99
C VAL A 66 0.22 -6.89 13.67
N ARG A 67 -0.72 -7.42 12.89
CA ARG A 67 -1.84 -8.18 13.44
C ARG A 67 -1.41 -9.62 13.61
N ARG A 68 -1.12 -10.04 14.84
CA ARG A 68 -0.89 -11.45 15.16
C ARG A 68 -2.25 -12.12 15.29
N ARG A 69 -2.54 -13.10 14.42
CA ARG A 69 -3.67 -14.02 14.57
C ARG A 69 -3.09 -15.38 14.99
N GLY A 70 -3.01 -15.64 16.30
CA GLY A 70 -2.51 -16.91 16.86
C GLY A 70 -1.61 -16.74 18.09
N LYS A 71 -1.16 -17.86 18.66
CA LYS A 71 -0.39 -17.93 19.92
C LYS A 71 1.08 -17.47 19.81
N GLY A 72 1.53 -16.99 18.65
CA GLY A 72 2.89 -16.44 18.49
C GLY A 72 4.04 -17.46 18.48
N ILE A 73 3.74 -18.75 18.25
CA ILE A 73 4.71 -19.85 18.27
C ILE A 73 5.79 -19.68 17.18
N ARG A 74 5.42 -19.14 16.01
CA ARG A 74 6.36 -18.86 14.92
C ARG A 74 6.99 -17.48 15.11
N LYS A 75 8.32 -17.41 15.17
CA LYS A 75 9.08 -16.15 15.08
C LYS A 75 8.98 -15.58 13.67
N THR A 76 7.95 -14.77 13.41
CA THR A 76 7.84 -14.02 12.15
C THR A 76 8.50 -12.66 12.32
N ARG A 77 9.51 -12.37 11.49
CA ARG A 77 10.08 -11.02 11.38
C ARG A 77 9.17 -10.18 10.48
N THR A 78 8.84 -8.98 10.93
CA THR A 78 8.06 -8.00 10.15
C THR A 78 8.79 -6.68 10.14
N TYR A 79 8.78 -6.00 9.00
CA TYR A 79 9.39 -4.67 8.85
C TYR A 79 8.51 -3.52 9.39
N LYS A 80 7.41 -3.84 10.06
CA LYS A 80 6.46 -2.86 10.59
C LYS A 80 6.96 -2.32 11.93
N MET A 81 7.25 -1.02 11.96
CA MET A 81 7.81 -0.28 13.09
C MET A 81 6.86 0.81 13.61
N ASN A 82 5.58 0.77 13.21
CA ASN A 82 4.58 1.79 13.55
C ASN A 82 4.98 3.23 13.14
N CYS A 83 5.61 3.40 11.98
CA CYS A 83 5.94 4.73 11.47
C CYS A 83 4.67 5.60 11.25
N PRO A 84 4.64 6.87 11.72
CA PRO A 84 3.50 7.77 11.57
C PRO A 84 3.36 8.39 10.18
N ALA A 85 4.40 8.29 9.34
CA ALA A 85 4.41 8.86 7.99
C ALA A 85 3.26 8.32 7.13
N LEU A 86 2.42 9.23 6.65
CA LEU A 86 1.20 8.93 5.93
C LEU A 86 0.82 10.04 4.96
N ILE A 87 0.12 9.65 3.90
CA ILE A 87 -0.48 10.58 2.93
C ILE A 87 -1.93 10.18 2.79
N LYS A 88 -2.85 11.11 3.02
CA LYS A 88 -4.29 10.91 2.79
C LYS A 88 -4.75 11.84 1.69
N LEU A 89 -5.38 11.23 0.70
CA LEU A 89 -6.03 11.90 -0.41
C LEU A 89 -7.53 11.73 -0.28
N ARG A 90 -8.27 12.76 -0.66
CA ARG A 90 -9.73 12.71 -0.75
C ARG A 90 -10.22 13.59 -1.90
N ALA A 91 -11.23 13.11 -2.60
CA ALA A 91 -11.90 13.87 -3.64
C ALA A 91 -12.60 15.11 -3.03
N THR A 92 -12.57 16.19 -3.78
CA THR A 92 -13.16 17.48 -3.41
C THR A 92 -14.68 17.37 -3.28
N LYS A 93 -15.32 18.36 -2.66
CA LYS A 93 -16.78 18.44 -2.59
C LYS A 93 -17.42 18.53 -3.98
N THR A 94 -16.80 19.24 -4.92
CA THR A 94 -17.27 19.34 -6.31
C THR A 94 -17.16 18.01 -7.05
N GLY A 95 -16.10 17.25 -6.78
CA GLY A 95 -15.90 15.91 -7.34
C GLY A 95 -14.98 15.86 -8.56
N ASP A 96 -14.34 16.98 -8.90
CA ASP A 96 -13.47 17.11 -10.08
C ASP A 96 -12.00 16.88 -9.78
N PHE A 97 -11.57 17.18 -8.54
CA PHE A 97 -10.17 17.15 -8.15
C PHE A 97 -9.92 16.25 -6.93
N LEU A 98 -8.74 15.61 -6.91
CA LEU A 98 -8.22 14.88 -5.77
C LEU A 98 -7.36 15.82 -4.90
N GLN A 99 -7.68 15.96 -3.63
CA GLN A 99 -6.96 16.83 -2.70
C GLN A 99 -6.13 16.04 -1.69
N ILE A 100 -4.91 16.51 -1.40
CA ILE A 100 -4.13 16.03 -0.25
C ILE A 100 -4.73 16.63 1.03
N LYS A 101 -5.39 15.79 1.84
CA LYS A 101 -5.95 16.22 3.13
C LYS A 101 -4.94 16.20 4.26
N GLN A 102 -4.04 15.22 4.24
CA GLN A 102 -3.06 15.06 5.31
C GLN A 102 -1.77 14.52 4.72
N LEU A 103 -0.67 15.20 5.00
CA LEU A 103 0.69 14.80 4.68
C LEU A 103 1.50 14.81 5.97
N VAL A 104 2.02 13.66 6.36
CA VAL A 104 2.93 13.52 7.50
C VAL A 104 4.24 12.97 6.95
N GLU A 105 5.26 13.83 6.94
CA GLU A 105 6.59 13.49 6.41
C GLU A 105 7.57 13.01 7.49
N LYS A 106 7.21 13.18 8.77
CA LYS A 106 8.07 12.76 9.87
C LYS A 106 8.08 11.24 9.96
N HIS A 107 9.26 10.65 9.83
CA HIS A 107 9.51 9.24 10.08
C HIS A 107 10.06 9.07 11.48
N GLU A 108 9.37 8.29 12.29
CA GLU A 108 9.81 7.91 13.62
C GLU A 108 10.05 6.38 13.62
N ASN A 109 11.05 5.94 14.38
CA ASN A 109 11.38 4.52 14.61
C ASN A 109 11.99 3.77 13.43
N HIS A 110 12.44 4.44 12.37
CA HIS A 110 13.30 3.83 11.34
C HIS A 110 14.12 4.86 10.56
N GLU A 111 15.28 4.41 10.08
CA GLU A 111 16.14 5.19 9.19
C GLU A 111 15.77 4.97 7.71
N MET A 112 16.04 5.99 6.90
CA MET A 112 15.76 6.03 5.48
C MET A 112 17.04 5.71 4.69
N SER A 113 17.44 4.42 4.67
CA SER A 113 18.64 3.97 3.96
C SER A 113 18.29 3.27 2.63
N GLU A 114 19.15 3.43 1.62
CA GLU A 114 18.93 2.94 0.25
C GLU A 114 18.77 1.42 0.15
N VAL A 115 19.37 0.66 1.07
CA VAL A 115 19.30 -0.80 1.10
C VAL A 115 17.95 -1.30 1.61
N SER A 116 17.32 -0.55 2.53
CA SER A 116 16.07 -0.95 3.18
C SER A 116 14.90 -1.02 2.19
N VAL A 117 14.84 -0.09 1.24
CA VAL A 117 13.77 -0.01 0.23
C VAL A 117 13.84 -1.13 -0.84
N ILE A 118 15.04 -1.65 -1.13
CA ILE A 118 15.26 -2.69 -2.15
C ILE A 118 14.87 -4.08 -1.63
N CYS A 119 15.29 -4.43 -0.40
CA CYS A 119 14.98 -5.74 0.19
C CYS A 119 13.47 -5.99 0.38
N ILE A 120 12.70 -4.92 0.60
CA ILE A 120 11.25 -5.05 0.80
C ILE A 120 10.52 -5.31 -0.53
N PHE A 121 11.04 -4.78 -1.63
CA PHE A 121 10.50 -5.03 -2.97
C PHE A 121 10.58 -6.52 -3.34
N PHE A 122 11.73 -7.16 -3.08
CA PHE A 122 11.92 -8.59 -3.34
C PHE A 122 11.05 -9.47 -2.43
N CYS A 123 10.95 -9.15 -1.15
CA CYS A 123 10.14 -9.95 -0.23
C CYS A 123 8.64 -9.89 -0.57
N ILE A 124 8.09 -8.70 -0.86
CA ILE A 124 6.66 -8.56 -1.21
C ILE A 124 6.33 -9.32 -2.51
N LEU A 125 7.23 -9.27 -3.50
CA LEU A 125 7.04 -10.00 -4.76
C LEU A 125 7.13 -11.52 -4.57
N LEU A 126 8.08 -12.01 -3.75
CA LEU A 126 8.24 -13.44 -3.44
C LEU A 126 7.08 -14.02 -2.60
N TYR A 127 6.47 -13.24 -1.70
CA TYR A 127 5.31 -13.72 -0.94
C TYR A 127 4.01 -13.74 -1.75
N ARG A 128 3.88 -12.91 -2.80
CA ARG A 128 2.69 -12.89 -3.66
C ARG A 128 2.63 -14.07 -4.63
N THR A 129 3.77 -14.62 -5.05
CA THR A 129 3.81 -15.84 -5.87
C THR A 129 3.43 -17.08 -5.06
N ILE A 130 3.83 -17.18 -3.78
CA ILE A 130 3.46 -18.31 -2.92
C ILE A 130 1.95 -18.34 -2.61
N ALA A 131 1.30 -17.17 -2.53
CA ALA A 131 -0.13 -17.06 -2.23
C ALA A 131 -1.06 -17.51 -3.38
N SER A 132 -0.54 -17.73 -4.60
CA SER A 132 -1.35 -18.23 -5.73
C SER A 132 -1.38 -19.76 -5.82
N CYS A 133 -0.56 -20.49 -5.04
CA CYS A 133 -0.50 -21.96 -5.01
C CYS A 133 -1.39 -22.58 -3.91
N LYS A 134 -2.57 -22.02 -3.66
CA LYS A 134 -3.56 -22.60 -2.74
C LYS A 134 -4.97 -22.68 -3.34
N LYS A 135 -5.04 -23.00 -4.63
CA LYS A 135 -6.20 -23.62 -5.27
C LYS A 135 -5.65 -24.73 -6.18
N ASN A 136 -6.21 -25.93 -6.07
CA ASN A 136 -5.77 -27.21 -6.64
C ASN A 136 -4.85 -28.02 -5.72
N SER A 137 -5.37 -28.40 -4.56
CA SER A 137 -5.10 -29.74 -4.03
C SER A 137 -5.94 -30.71 -4.85
N ASP A 138 -5.35 -31.29 -5.89
CA ASP A 138 -5.71 -32.59 -6.46
C ASP A 138 -4.65 -32.89 -7.52
N PHE A 139 -3.50 -33.39 -7.09
CA PHE A 139 -2.66 -34.21 -7.97
C PHE A 139 -1.77 -35.09 -7.11
N THR A 140 -2.10 -36.38 -7.14
CA THR A 140 -1.34 -37.50 -6.62
C THR A 140 0.04 -37.55 -7.28
N PHE A 141 1.10 -37.67 -6.48
CA PHE A 141 2.36 -38.23 -6.96
C PHE A 141 3.12 -38.89 -5.80
N SER A 142 2.72 -40.11 -5.49
CA SER A 142 3.61 -41.07 -4.83
C SER A 142 4.51 -41.68 -5.90
N ARG A 143 5.82 -41.48 -5.78
CA ARG A 143 6.93 -42.39 -6.20
C ARG A 143 8.23 -41.74 -5.70
N ARG A 144 8.97 -42.30 -4.74
CA ARG A 144 9.76 -43.56 -4.71
C ARG A 144 11.23 -43.24 -4.94
N PHE A 145 12.09 -43.59 -3.97
CA PHE A 145 13.53 -43.89 -4.05
C PHE A 145 13.88 -44.58 -2.70
N GLU A 146 14.11 -45.90 -2.60
CA GLU A 146 15.38 -46.65 -2.85
C GLU A 146 16.58 -45.99 -2.13
N SER A 147 17.43 -46.62 -1.30
CA SER A 147 17.63 -47.95 -0.68
C SER A 147 18.58 -47.70 0.54
N PRO A 148 19.17 -48.69 1.26
CA PRO A 148 20.14 -49.66 0.72
C PRO A 148 19.66 -51.12 0.75
#